data_AF-A0A1Q5U5F6-F1
#
_entry.id   AF-A0A1Q5U5F6-F1
#
_cell.length_a   1.000
_cell.length_b   1.000
_cell.length_c   1.000
_cell.angle_alpha   90.00
_cell.angle_beta   90.00
_cell.angle_gamma   90.00
#
_symmetry.space_group_name_H-M   'P 1'
#
loop_
_entity.id
_entity.type
_entity.pdbx_description
1 polymer ?
#
loop_
_entity_poly.entity_id
_entity_poly.type
_entity_poly.pdbx_seq_one_letter_code
_entity_poly.pdbx_strand_id
1 'polypeptide(L)'
;MPKANQTSATEQMPAFETSLKELEEIVIRLESGELPLEDALNEFERGIQLARQGQKTLQQAEQRVQILLNHDAQSSLDEFSSDAE
;
A
#
# COMPACT_ATOMS: atom_id res chain seq x y z
N MET A 1 -4.50 24.41 -16.56
CA MET A 1 -4.07 23.00 -16.74
C MET A 1 -3.20 22.59 -15.57
N PRO A 2 -3.56 21.56 -14.78
CA PRO A 2 -2.57 20.81 -14.01
C PRO A 2 -2.74 19.30 -14.21
N LYS A 3 -1.73 18.64 -14.80
CA LYS A 3 -1.59 17.18 -14.82
C LYS A 3 -0.14 16.85 -14.44
N ALA A 4 0.17 16.83 -13.16
CA ALA A 4 1.50 16.46 -12.67
C ALA A 4 1.44 15.89 -11.24
N ASN A 5 0.71 14.78 -11.03
CA ASN A 5 0.99 13.93 -9.84
C ASN A 5 0.41 12.50 -9.85
N GLN A 6 0.03 11.95 -11.01
CA GLN A 6 -0.72 10.67 -11.06
C GLN A 6 0.13 9.41 -11.32
N THR A 7 1.43 9.51 -11.59
CA THR A 7 2.21 8.34 -12.05
C THR A 7 2.70 7.42 -10.92
N SER A 8 2.91 7.90 -9.70
CA SER A 8 3.61 7.12 -8.66
C SER A 8 2.73 6.15 -7.85
N ALA A 9 1.40 6.30 -7.86
CA ALA A 9 0.50 5.47 -7.04
C ALA A 9 0.24 4.10 -7.67
N THR A 10 0.18 4.05 -9.01
CA THR A 10 -0.18 2.87 -9.78
C THR A 10 0.95 1.85 -9.88
N GLU A 11 2.21 2.27 -9.75
CA GLU A 11 3.37 1.36 -9.76
C GLU A 11 3.63 0.70 -8.41
N GLN A 12 3.19 1.32 -7.30
CA GLN A 12 3.38 0.77 -5.95
C GLN A 12 2.42 -0.37 -5.61
N MET A 13 1.24 -0.42 -6.25
CA MET A 13 0.28 -1.51 -6.04
C MET A 13 0.77 -2.87 -6.57
N PRO A 14 1.26 -3.00 -7.82
CA PRO A 14 1.85 -4.25 -8.30
C PRO A 14 3.01 -4.75 -7.42
N ALA A 15 3.82 -3.82 -6.89
CA ALA A 15 4.92 -4.16 -5.99
C ALA A 15 4.42 -4.68 -4.62
N PHE A 16 3.32 -4.13 -4.10
CA PHE A 16 2.69 -4.61 -2.86
C PHE A 16 2.12 -6.01 -3.01
N GLU A 17 1.30 -6.25 -4.04
CA GLU A 17 0.70 -7.57 -4.32
C GLU A 17 1.77 -8.65 -4.51
N THR A 18 2.87 -8.29 -5.20
CA THR A 18 4.01 -9.21 -5.37
C THR A 18 4.67 -9.54 -4.02
N SER A 19 4.87 -8.53 -3.17
CA SER A 19 5.48 -8.72 -1.84
C SER A 19 4.59 -9.53 -0.91
N LEU A 20 3.28 -9.35 -1.01
CA LEU A 20 2.28 -10.10 -0.25
C LEU A 20 2.28 -11.57 -0.65
N LYS A 21 2.27 -11.84 -1.96
CA LYS A 21 2.33 -13.21 -2.49
C LYS A 21 3.62 -13.91 -2.06
N GLU A 22 4.76 -13.23 -2.13
CA GLU A 22 6.03 -13.79 -1.66
C GLU A 22 5.96 -14.14 -0.16
N LEU A 23 5.37 -13.27 0.67
CA LEU A 23 5.18 -13.53 2.09
C LEU A 23 4.30 -14.75 2.36
N GLU A 24 3.20 -14.93 1.62
CA GLU A 24 2.34 -16.11 1.71
C GLU A 24 3.11 -17.39 1.39
N GLU A 25 3.92 -17.39 0.33
CA GLU A 25 4.74 -18.53 -0.06
C GLU A 25 5.79 -18.87 1.01
N ILE A 26 6.41 -17.86 1.64
CA ILE A 26 7.33 -18.03 2.77
C ILE A 26 6.62 -18.73 3.94
N VAL A 27 5.43 -18.26 4.32
CA VAL A 27 4.65 -18.85 5.42
C VAL A 27 4.35 -20.32 5.13
N ILE A 28 3.89 -20.64 3.93
CA ILE A 28 3.63 -22.03 3.51
C ILE A 28 4.89 -22.90 3.64
N ARG A 29 6.05 -22.41 3.19
CA ARG A 29 7.31 -23.15 3.31
C ARG A 29 7.73 -23.35 4.76
N LEU A 30 7.62 -22.34 5.61
CA LEU A 30 7.94 -22.44 7.04
C LEU A 30 7.00 -23.41 7.77
N GLU A 31 5.70 -23.39 7.45
CA GLU A 31 4.70 -24.28 8.04
C GLU A 31 4.86 -25.75 7.63
N SER A 32 5.49 -26.01 6.47
CA SER A 32 5.78 -27.39 6.03
C SER A 32 6.69 -28.14 7.00
N GLY A 33 7.59 -27.43 7.71
CA GLY A 33 8.57 -28.02 8.61
C GLY A 33 9.68 -28.82 7.91
N GLU A 34 9.75 -28.79 6.57
CA GLU A 34 10.73 -29.56 5.78
C GLU A 34 12.07 -28.83 5.58
N LEU A 35 12.12 -27.54 5.96
CA LEU A 35 13.31 -26.70 5.78
C LEU A 35 14.41 -27.03 6.81
N PRO A 36 15.68 -27.13 6.38
CA PRO A 36 16.82 -27.03 7.28
C PRO A 36 16.77 -25.75 8.12
N LEU A 37 17.35 -25.79 9.33
CA LEU A 37 17.29 -24.66 10.27
C LEU A 37 17.81 -23.35 9.67
N GLU A 38 18.93 -23.39 8.93
CA GLU A 38 19.52 -22.20 8.31
C GLU A 38 18.58 -21.59 7.27
N ASP A 39 17.97 -22.43 6.42
CA ASP A 39 17.01 -21.99 5.41
C ASP A 39 15.74 -21.43 6.07
N ALA A 40 15.25 -22.07 7.13
CA ALA A 40 14.10 -21.56 7.89
C ALA A 40 14.38 -20.18 8.52
N LEU A 41 15.60 -19.94 9.00
CA LEU A 41 16.00 -18.62 9.52
C LEU A 41 16.05 -17.56 8.41
N ASN A 42 16.58 -17.92 7.23
CA ASN A 42 16.62 -17.02 6.08
C ASN A 42 15.21 -16.64 5.59
N GLU A 43 14.34 -17.65 5.46
CA GLU A 43 12.93 -17.48 5.10
C GLU A 43 12.19 -16.60 6.13
N PHE A 44 12.43 -16.82 7.43
CA PHE A 44 11.85 -16.01 8.48
C PHE A 44 12.33 -14.54 8.41
N GLU A 45 13.62 -14.30 8.24
CA GLU A 45 14.16 -12.94 8.10
C GLU A 45 13.52 -12.22 6.90
N ARG A 46 13.45 -12.91 5.75
CA ARG A 46 12.81 -12.38 4.54
C ARG A 46 11.34 -12.05 4.79
N GLY A 47 10.61 -12.95 5.46
CA GLY A 47 9.21 -12.74 5.85
C GLY A 47 9.01 -11.48 6.70
N ILE A 48 9.89 -11.26 7.70
CA ILE A 48 9.87 -10.05 8.53
C ILE A 48 10.12 -8.79 7.70
N GLN A 49 11.07 -8.82 6.75
CA GLN A 49 11.34 -7.69 5.87
C GLN A 49 10.12 -7.34 5.00
N LEU A 50 9.49 -8.35 4.39
CA LEU A 50 8.28 -8.17 3.57
C LEU A 50 7.10 -7.62 4.38
N ALA A 51 6.87 -8.17 5.58
CA ALA A 51 5.79 -7.70 6.46
C ALA A 51 5.97 -6.22 6.85
N ARG A 52 7.20 -5.81 7.19
CA ARG A 52 7.52 -4.40 7.50
C ARG A 52 7.31 -3.50 6.29
N GLN A 53 7.72 -3.94 5.11
CA GLN A 53 7.54 -3.19 3.87
C GLN A 53 6.05 -3.03 3.54
N GLY A 54 5.26 -4.09 3.67
CA GLY A 54 3.81 -4.06 3.47
C GLY A 54 3.13 -3.08 4.42
N GLN A 55 3.47 -3.13 5.72
CA GLN A 55 2.93 -2.19 6.71
C GLN A 55 3.24 -0.73 6.35
N LYS A 56 4.46 -0.43 5.90
CA LYS A 56 4.84 0.92 5.46
C LYS A 56 4.03 1.38 4.25
N THR A 57 3.83 0.50 3.26
CA THR A 57 3.02 0.81 2.08
C THR A 57 1.56 1.09 2.46
N LEU A 58 0.98 0.30 3.36
CA LEU A 58 -0.39 0.52 3.85
C LEU A 58 -0.52 1.85 4.61
N GLN A 59 0.44 2.21 5.46
CA GLN A 59 0.44 3.51 6.15
C GLN A 59 0.48 4.69 5.18
N GLN A 60 1.29 4.58 4.11
CA GLN A 60 1.35 5.62 3.07
C GLN A 60 0.03 5.74 2.30
N ALA A 61 -0.62 4.61 2.00
CA ALA A 61 -1.92 4.59 1.35
C ALA A 61 -2.99 5.23 2.24
N GLU A 62 -3.04 4.88 3.52
CA GLU A 62 -3.96 5.46 4.51
C GLU A 62 -3.78 6.98 4.61
N GLN A 63 -2.53 7.45 4.75
CA GLN A 63 -2.22 8.88 4.80
C GLN A 63 -2.73 9.61 3.55
N ARG A 64 -2.54 9.01 2.36
CA ARG A 64 -3.00 9.58 1.10
C ARG A 64 -4.52 9.67 1.04
N VAL A 65 -5.23 8.63 1.48
CA VAL A 65 -6.70 8.65 1.59
C VAL A 65 -7.16 9.78 2.52
N GLN A 66 -6.52 9.93 3.67
CA GLN A 66 -6.88 10.97 4.64
C GLN A 66 -6.66 12.38 4.08
N ILE A 67 -5.57 12.61 3.35
CA ILE A 67 -5.32 13.89 2.65
C ILE A 67 -6.43 14.19 1.64
N LEU A 68 -6.83 13.19 0.84
CA LEU A 68 -7.87 13.37 -0.18
C LEU A 68 -9.23 13.71 0.46
N LEU A 69 -9.61 13.02 1.53
CA LEU A 69 -10.85 13.31 2.27
C LEU A 69 -10.84 14.71 2.90
N ASN A 70 -9.70 15.11 3.47
CA ASN A 70 -9.56 16.45 4.05
C ASN A 70 -9.53 17.56 2.98
N HIS A 71 -8.97 17.29 1.80
CA HIS A 71 -8.97 18.23 0.68
C HIS A 71 -10.38 18.42 0.09
N ASP A 72 -11.18 17.35 0.04
CA ASP A 72 -12.57 17.42 -0.39
C ASP A 72 -13.41 18.27 0.60
N ALA A 73 -13.15 18.13 1.91
CA ALA A 73 -13.80 18.92 2.95
C ALA A 73 -13.42 20.42 2.95
N GLN A 74 -12.25 20.79 2.40
CA GLN A 74 -11.79 22.19 2.30
C GLN A 74 -11.96 22.81 0.91
N SER A 75 -12.36 22.02 -0.08
CA SER A 75 -12.76 22.56 -1.37
C SER A 75 -14.05 23.35 -1.15
N SER A 76 -14.02 24.65 -1.43
CA SER A 76 -15.19 25.50 -1.28
C SER A 76 -16.36 24.85 -2.01
N LEU A 77 -17.48 24.68 -1.31
CA LEU A 77 -18.78 24.64 -1.98
C LEU A 77 -18.90 26.01 -2.62
N ASP A 78 -18.41 26.15 -3.86
CA ASP A 78 -18.72 27.33 -4.65
C ASP A 78 -20.24 27.41 -4.65
N GLU A 79 -20.74 28.45 -3.98
CA GLU A 79 -22.15 28.73 -3.85
C GLU A 79 -22.70 28.72 -5.27
N PHE A 80 -23.51 27.72 -5.58
CA PHE A 80 -24.16 27.63 -6.87
C PHE A 80 -25.09 28.83 -6.94
N SER A 81 -24.61 29.93 -7.55
CA SER A 81 -25.46 31.05 -7.92
C SER A 81 -26.44 30.51 -8.95
N SER A 82 -27.63 30.13 -8.49
CA SER A 82 -28.78 29.98 -9.36
C SER A 82 -29.25 31.39 -9.74
N ASP A 83 -28.48 32.07 -10.59
CA ASP A 83 -29.00 33.14 -11.41
C ASP A 83 -29.90 32.49 -12.47
N ALA A 84 -31.14 32.19 -12.08
CA ALA A 84 -32.22 31.84 -12.98
C ALA A 84 -33.58 32.21 -12.35
N GLU A 85 -33.94 33.47 -12.60
CA GLU A 85 -35.26 34.13 -12.59
C GLU A 85 -35.98 34.42 -11.25
#